data_AF-A0A955ZQU8-F1
#
_entry.id   AF-A0A955ZQU8-F1
#
_cell.length_a   1.000
_cell.length_b   1.000
_cell.length_c   1.000
_cell.angle_alpha   90.00
_cell.angle_beta   90.00
_cell.angle_gamma   90.00
#
_symmetry.space_group_name_H-M   'P 1'
#
loop_
_entity.id
_entity.type
_entity.pdbx_description
1 polymer ?
#
loop_
_entity_poly.entity_id
_entity_poly.type
_entity_poly.pdbx_seq_one_letter_code
_entity_poly.pdbx_strand_id
1 'polypeptide(L)'
;MTEGERFLMEIYDLSEFKVIQNLCNKGKHFIETPHETSKASGLRVGIGKVGDSLNQNYFLINGKDSRDYFIALFHKYDEWFSNHDYQD
;
A
#
# COMPACT_ATOMS: atom_id res chain seq x y z
N MET A 1 15.51 -4.24 22.12
CA MET A 1 14.66 -4.10 20.93
C MET A 1 14.44 -5.49 20.36
N THR A 2 13.21 -5.97 20.41
CA THR A 2 12.83 -7.27 19.85
C THR A 2 12.83 -7.21 18.31
N GLU A 3 12.82 -8.37 17.65
CA GLU A 3 12.72 -8.44 16.19
C GLU A 3 11.41 -7.83 15.68
N GLY A 4 10.30 -8.06 16.39
CA GLY A 4 9.02 -7.43 16.08
C GLY A 4 9.04 -5.90 16.25
N GLU A 5 9.69 -5.38 17.29
CA GLU A 5 9.86 -3.92 17.45
C GLU A 5 10.69 -3.30 16.32
N ARG A 6 11.72 -4.01 15.86
CA ARG A 6 12.56 -3.58 14.73
C ARG A 6 11.76 -3.56 13.43
N PHE A 7 11.03 -4.64 13.13
CA PHE A 7 10.15 -4.72 11.97
C PHE A 7 9.11 -3.62 11.96
N LEU A 8 8.50 -3.34 13.12
CA LEU A 8 7.55 -2.25 13.26
C LEU A 8 8.19 -0.91 12.87
N MET A 9 9.39 -0.62 13.35
CA MET A 9 10.11 0.61 12.97
C MET A 9 10.42 0.68 11.48
N GLU A 10 10.85 -0.44 10.88
CA GLU A 10 11.14 -0.52 9.44
C GLU A 10 9.90 -0.27 8.58
N ILE A 11 8.77 -0.90 8.91
CA ILE A 11 7.48 -0.69 8.23
C ILE A 11 7.03 0.77 8.39
N TYR A 12 7.14 1.32 9.60
CA TYR A 12 6.75 2.70 9.86
C TYR A 12 7.57 3.71 9.09
N ASP A 13 8.80 3.38 8.68
CA ASP A 13 9.62 4.29 7.91
C ASP A 13 9.31 4.30 6.40
N LEU A 14 8.65 3.25 5.90
CA LEU A 14 8.26 3.16 4.49
C LEU A 14 7.33 4.31 4.09
N SER A 15 7.65 4.98 2.97
CA SER A 15 6.83 6.04 2.40
C SER A 15 5.40 5.57 2.10
N GLU A 16 5.26 4.36 1.60
CA GLU A 16 4.01 3.74 1.24
C GLU A 16 3.14 3.50 2.48
N PHE A 17 3.76 3.10 3.59
CA PHE A 17 3.04 2.89 4.85
C PHE A 17 2.50 4.20 5.38
N LYS A 18 3.33 5.26 5.38
CA LYS A 18 2.94 6.62 5.79
C LYS A 18 1.75 7.14 4.96
N VAL A 19 1.75 6.93 3.64
CA VAL A 19 0.64 7.33 2.76
C VAL A 19 -0.65 6.58 3.12
N ILE A 20 -0.61 5.25 3.23
CA ILE A 20 -1.78 4.45 3.58
C ILE A 20 -2.30 4.80 4.97
N GLN A 21 -1.41 4.95 5.95
CA GLN A 21 -1.75 5.36 7.30
C GLN A 21 -2.46 6.72 7.33
N ASN A 22 -1.97 7.71 6.57
CA ASN A 22 -2.62 9.02 6.46
C ASN A 22 -4.03 8.93 5.86
N LEU A 23 -4.22 8.09 4.84
CA LEU A 23 -5.55 7.85 4.25
C LEU A 23 -6.51 7.15 5.22
N CYS A 24 -6.03 6.16 5.96
CA CYS A 24 -6.80 5.51 7.02
C CYS A 24 -7.18 6.49 8.14
N ASN A 25 -6.25 7.34 8.55
CA ASN A 25 -6.48 8.38 9.55
C ASN A 25 -7.48 9.44 9.05
N LYS A 26 -7.43 9.83 7.78
CA LYS A 26 -8.47 10.66 7.15
C LYS A 26 -9.84 10.03 7.30
N GLY A 27 -9.99 8.75 6.95
CA GLY A 27 -11.27 8.06 7.03
C GLY A 27 -11.79 7.86 8.45
N LYS A 28 -10.89 7.50 9.39
CA LYS A 28 -11.25 7.17 10.78
C LYS A 28 -11.46 8.40 11.66
N HIS A 29 -10.61 9.41 11.50
CA HIS A 29 -10.54 10.57 12.38
C HIS A 29 -10.94 11.87 11.68
N PHE A 30 -11.33 11.82 10.40
CA PHE A 30 -11.67 12.99 9.59
C PHE A 30 -10.56 14.04 9.53
N ILE A 31 -9.30 13.60 9.62
CA ILE A 31 -8.11 14.46 9.55
C ILE A 31 -7.79 14.78 8.09
N GLU A 32 -7.36 16.01 7.82
CA GLU A 32 -6.90 16.39 6.49
C GLU A 32 -5.63 15.61 6.08
N THR A 33 -5.51 15.32 4.79
CA THR A 33 -4.34 14.63 4.23
C THR A 33 -3.96 15.27 2.91
N PRO A 34 -2.66 15.41 2.61
CA PRO A 34 -2.20 15.94 1.33
C PRO A 34 -2.38 14.94 0.18
N HIS A 35 -2.90 13.74 0.46
CA HIS A 35 -3.11 12.70 -0.54
C HIS A 35 -4.50 12.79 -1.17
N GLU A 36 -4.53 13.00 -2.48
CA GLU A 36 -5.73 13.00 -3.29
C GLU A 36 -6.05 11.59 -3.77
N THR A 37 -7.31 11.18 -3.61
CA THR A 37 -7.79 9.89 -4.12
C THR A 37 -8.72 10.11 -5.29
N SER A 38 -8.59 9.27 -6.31
CA SER A 38 -9.46 9.32 -7.48
C SER A 38 -9.71 7.92 -8.03
N LYS A 39 -10.68 7.83 -8.94
CA LYS A 39 -11.03 6.57 -9.61
C LYS A 39 -10.87 6.75 -11.11
N ALA A 40 -10.22 5.79 -11.75
CA ALA A 40 -10.16 5.68 -13.20
C ALA A 40 -10.82 4.38 -13.65
N SER A 41 -11.60 4.46 -14.73
CA SER A 41 -12.30 3.30 -15.30
C SER A 41 -11.76 2.97 -16.68
N GLY A 42 -11.80 1.69 -17.02
CA GLY A 42 -11.26 1.12 -18.25
C GLY A 42 -9.75 0.96 -18.19
N LEU A 43 -9.22 -0.02 -18.92
CA LEU A 43 -7.76 -0.24 -19.02
C LEU A 43 -7.04 1.03 -19.47
N ARG A 44 -6.06 1.50 -18.68
CA ARG A 44 -5.28 2.70 -18.99
C ARG A 44 -3.80 2.39 -19.12
N VAL A 45 -3.19 2.92 -20.19
CA VAL A 45 -1.74 2.87 -20.38
C VAL A 45 -1.05 3.56 -19.19
N GLY A 46 -0.01 2.91 -18.65
CA GLY A 46 0.75 3.39 -17.49
C GLY A 46 0.17 3.05 -16.11
N ILE A 47 -1.05 2.49 -16.05
CA ILE A 47 -1.70 2.05 -14.80
C ILE A 47 -2.02 0.55 -14.88
N GLY A 48 -2.49 0.11 -16.05
CA GLY A 48 -2.85 -1.28 -16.29
C GLY A 48 -1.68 -2.23 -16.11
N LYS A 49 -1.95 -3.35 -15.43
CA LYS A 49 -1.01 -4.45 -15.20
C LYS A 49 -1.40 -5.65 -16.07
N VAL A 50 -0.43 -6.53 -16.32
CA VAL A 50 -0.69 -7.78 -17.04
C VAL A 50 -1.76 -8.57 -16.29
N GLY A 51 -2.79 -9.01 -17.02
CA GLY A 51 -3.92 -9.75 -16.45
C GLY A 51 -5.10 -8.88 -16.02
N ASP A 52 -5.00 -7.55 -16.06
CA ASP A 52 -6.14 -6.67 -15.80
C ASP A 52 -7.21 -6.81 -16.89
N SER A 53 -8.48 -6.78 -16.48
CA SER A 53 -9.62 -6.74 -17.40
C SER A 53 -9.71 -5.40 -18.15
N LEU A 54 -10.26 -5.41 -19.37
CA LEU A 54 -10.46 -4.17 -20.14
C LEU A 54 -11.39 -3.16 -19.46
N ASN A 55 -12.33 -3.64 -18.65
CA ASN A 55 -13.28 -2.82 -17.88
C ASN A 55 -12.82 -2.59 -16.43
N GLN A 56 -11.53 -2.76 -16.13
CA GLN A 56 -10.97 -2.62 -14.79
C GLN A 56 -11.25 -1.23 -14.19
N ASN A 57 -11.49 -1.20 -12.89
CA ASN A 57 -11.51 0.03 -12.10
C ASN A 57 -10.18 0.14 -11.34
N TYR A 58 -9.54 1.30 -11.47
CA TYR A 58 -8.32 1.66 -10.76
C TYR A 58 -8.63 2.70 -9.70
N PHE A 59 -8.07 2.51 -8.51
CA PHE A 59 -8.12 3.47 -7.42
C PHE A 59 -6.75 4.13 -7.35
N LEU A 60 -6.71 5.44 -7.50
CA LEU A 60 -5.47 6.20 -7.59
C LEU A 60 -5.25 6.99 -6.31
N ILE A 61 -4.00 7.08 -5.89
CA ILE A 61 -3.50 7.94 -4.81
C ILE A 61 -2.42 8.82 -5.42
N ASN A 62 -2.69 10.13 -5.48
CA ASN A 62 -1.84 11.10 -6.17
C ASN A 62 -1.54 10.69 -7.63
N GLY A 63 -2.55 10.13 -8.32
CA GLY A 63 -2.43 9.65 -9.72
C GLY A 63 -1.74 8.30 -9.91
N LYS A 64 -1.13 7.73 -8.86
CA LYS A 64 -0.51 6.39 -8.87
C LYS A 64 -1.51 5.32 -8.44
N ASP A 65 -1.46 4.13 -9.04
CA ASP A 65 -2.33 3.00 -8.68
C ASP A 65 -2.13 2.61 -7.20
N SER A 66 -3.21 2.48 -6.44
CA SER A 66 -3.17 2.08 -5.03
C SER A 66 -2.48 0.74 -4.83
N ARG A 67 -2.58 -0.17 -5.81
CA ARG A 67 -1.93 -1.49 -5.77
C ARG A 67 -0.42 -1.38 -5.64
N ASP A 68 0.21 -0.34 -6.15
CA ASP A 68 1.66 -0.17 -6.04
C ASP A 68 2.10 0.15 -4.61
N TYR A 69 1.29 0.92 -3.87
CA TYR A 69 1.53 1.19 -2.45
C TYR A 69 1.34 -0.09 -1.64
N PHE A 70 0.26 -0.83 -1.89
CA PHE A 70 -0.03 -2.06 -1.15
C PHE A 70 0.99 -3.17 -1.45
N ILE A 71 1.41 -3.37 -2.70
CA ILE A 71 2.39 -4.41 -3.06
C ILE A 71 3.72 -4.19 -2.33
N ALA A 72 4.18 -2.94 -2.21
CA ALA A 72 5.41 -2.64 -1.47
C ALA A 72 5.29 -3.05 0.02
N LEU A 73 4.15 -2.77 0.64
CA LEU A 73 3.88 -3.20 2.02
C LEU A 73 3.76 -4.71 2.13
N PHE A 74 3.02 -5.35 1.22
CA PHE A 74 2.86 -6.80 1.18
C PHE A 74 4.21 -7.51 1.09
N HIS A 75 5.11 -7.08 0.20
CA HIS A 75 6.44 -7.68 0.12
C HIS A 75 7.21 -7.56 1.43
N LYS A 76 7.08 -6.43 2.15
CA LYS A 76 7.82 -6.25 3.41
C LYS A 76 7.25 -7.10 4.55
N TYR A 77 5.92 -7.23 4.61
CA TYR A 77 5.28 -8.19 5.49
C TYR A 77 5.64 -9.63 5.14
N ASP A 78 5.56 -10.00 3.86
CA ASP A 78 5.87 -11.34 3.37
C ASP A 78 7.32 -11.74 3.65
N GLU A 79 8.28 -10.84 3.43
CA GLU A 79 9.69 -11.06 3.79
C GLU A 79 9.86 -11.30 5.28
N TRP A 80 9.18 -10.52 6.14
CA TRP A 80 9.28 -10.71 7.59
C TRP A 80 8.63 -12.04 8.00
N PHE A 81 7.36 -12.26 7.67
CA PHE A 81 6.63 -13.46 8.07
C PHE A 81 7.25 -14.73 7.48
N SER A 82 7.65 -14.76 6.20
CA SER A 82 8.29 -15.94 5.60
C SER A 82 9.61 -16.33 6.28
N ASN A 83 10.34 -15.36 6.82
CA ASN A 83 11.57 -15.61 7.56
C ASN A 83 11.33 -15.97 9.05
N HIS A 84 10.12 -15.74 9.56
CA HIS A 84 9.74 -16.04 10.94
C HIS A 84 8.72 -17.21 11.05
N ASP A 85 8.12 -17.64 9.95
CA ASP A 85 7.25 -18.82 9.80
C ASP A 85 8.06 -20.13 9.61
N TYR A 86 9.34 -20.13 10.02
CA TYR A 86 10.18 -21.33 10.02
C TYR A 86 10.88 -21.56 11.36
N GLN A 87 10.12 -21.56 12.46
CA GLN A 87 10.44 -22.36 13.66
C GLN A 87 9.14 -22.88 14.31
N ASP A 88 8.99 -24.21 14.21
CA ASP A 88 8.04 -25.14 14.86
C ASP A 88 6.60 -25.26 14.34
#